data_AF-A0A7G2JXV6-F1
#
_entry.id   AF-A0A7G2JXV6-F1
#
_cell.length_a   1.000
_cell.length_b   1.000
_cell.length_c   1.000
_cell.angle_alpha   90.00
_cell.angle_beta   90.00
_cell.angle_gamma   90.00
#
_symmetry.space_group_name_H-M   'P 1'
#
loop_
_entity.id
_entity.type
_entity.pdbx_description
1 polymer ?
#
loop_
_entity_poly.entity_id
_entity_poly.type
_entity_poly.pdbx_seq_one_letter_code
_entity_poly.pdbx_strand_id
1 'polypeptide(L)'
;MAYPPLASGGFICYGEYPNIQHNLKALEDVWDYSYDRVPYYGTNTPIDECYECGFTGEFECTSKGFVCPKCGNHDSTKVSVTRRVCGYLGSPDARPFNAGKQEEVKRRVKHL
;
A
#
# COMPACT_ATOMS: atom_id res chain seq x y z
N MET A 1 -10.42 22.02 2.43
CA MET A 1 -9.79 21.00 3.30
C MET A 1 -9.39 21.70 4.59
N ALA A 2 -9.87 21.25 5.76
CA ALA A 2 -9.74 22.05 7.00
C ALA A 2 -8.37 21.92 7.68
N TYR A 3 -7.66 20.80 7.51
CA TYR A 3 -6.45 20.49 8.29
C TYR A 3 -5.16 21.14 7.78
N PRO A 4 -4.85 21.20 6.47
CA PRO A 4 -3.55 21.74 6.01
C PRO A 4 -3.26 23.19 6.46
N PRO A 5 -4.23 24.13 6.42
CA PRO A 5 -4.00 25.49 6.92
C PRO A 5 -3.74 25.56 8.43
N LEU A 6 -4.21 24.58 9.20
CA LEU A 6 -4.07 24.52 10.66
C LEU A 6 -2.78 23.80 11.11
N ALA A 7 -2.15 23.03 10.23
CA ALA A 7 -1.02 22.15 10.55
C ALA A 7 0.25 22.53 9.76
N SER A 8 0.56 23.82 9.64
CA SER A 8 1.66 24.33 8.80
C SER A 8 3.06 23.79 9.14
N GLY A 9 3.26 23.24 10.34
CA GLY A 9 4.51 22.56 10.74
C GLY A 9 4.74 21.23 10.01
N GLY A 10 3.72 20.65 9.40
CA GLY A 10 3.83 19.43 8.60
C GLY A 10 2.50 18.68 8.48
N PHE A 11 2.15 18.30 7.26
CA PHE A 11 1.00 17.47 6.95
C PHE A 11 1.28 16.61 5.72
N ILE A 12 0.59 15.48 5.60
CA ILE A 12 0.50 14.68 4.38
C ILE A 12 -0.87 14.01 4.35
N CYS A 13 -1.46 13.88 3.16
CA CYS A 13 -2.62 13.01 2.96
C CYS A 13 -2.21 11.80 2.13
N TYR A 14 -2.78 10.64 2.45
CA TYR A 14 -2.58 9.42 1.69
C TYR A 14 -3.90 8.94 1.09
N GLY A 15 -3.85 8.43 -0.13
CA GLY A 15 -4.90 7.57 -0.68
C GLY A 15 -4.39 6.14 -0.80
N GLU A 16 -5.26 5.18 -0.50
CA GLU A 16 -4.99 3.74 -0.60
C GLU A 16 -5.64 3.19 -1.87
N TYR A 17 -4.87 2.47 -2.67
CA TYR A 17 -5.27 2.00 -4.00
C TYR A 17 -4.93 0.51 -4.15
N PRO A 18 -5.66 -0.24 -5.00
CA PRO A 18 -5.22 -1.56 -5.44
C PRO A 18 -3.96 -1.43 -6.30
N ASN A 19 -3.42 -2.56 -6.78
CA ASN A 19 -2.39 -2.48 -7.81
C ASN A 19 -2.94 -1.74 -9.03
N ILE A 20 -2.36 -0.57 -9.30
CA ILE A 20 -2.82 0.36 -10.35
C ILE A 20 -1.87 0.43 -11.55
N GLN A 21 -0.91 -0.50 -11.67
CA GLN A 21 0.05 -0.53 -12.77
C GLN A 21 -0.63 -0.62 -14.14
N HIS A 22 -1.83 -1.20 -14.20
CA HIS A 22 -2.62 -1.35 -15.42
C HIS A 22 -3.68 -0.25 -15.62
N ASN A 23 -3.75 0.76 -14.74
CA ASN A 23 -4.69 1.88 -14.87
C ASN A 23 -4.05 3.21 -14.44
N LEU A 24 -2.97 3.57 -15.12
CA LEU A 24 -2.22 4.80 -14.83
C LEU A 24 -3.07 6.07 -15.01
N LYS A 25 -4.09 6.05 -15.87
CA LYS A 25 -4.96 7.21 -16.08
C LYS A 25 -5.78 7.55 -14.85
N ALA A 26 -6.34 6.54 -14.18
CA ALA A 26 -7.07 6.78 -12.92
C ALA A 26 -6.16 7.30 -11.81
N LEU A 27 -4.89 6.88 -11.78
CA LEU A 27 -3.89 7.41 -10.86
C LEU A 27 -3.60 8.90 -11.13
N GLU A 28 -3.42 9.25 -12.41
CA GLU A 28 -3.21 10.63 -12.85
C GLU A 28 -4.41 11.52 -12.49
N ASP A 29 -5.64 11.07 -12.73
CA ASP A 29 -6.85 11.86 -12.42
C ASP A 29 -6.96 12.20 -10.92
N VAL A 30 -6.54 11.27 -10.05
CA VAL A 30 -6.44 11.52 -8.59
C VAL A 30 -5.36 12.55 -8.29
N TRP A 31 -4.21 12.47 -8.95
CA TRP A 31 -3.12 13.43 -8.75
C TRP A 31 -3.53 14.83 -9.20
N ASP A 32 -4.13 14.97 -10.38
CA ASP A 32 -4.67 16.21 -10.90
C ASP A 32 -5.69 16.82 -9.94
N TYR A 33 -6.61 16.00 -9.42
CA TYR A 33 -7.55 16.44 -8.40
C TYR A 33 -6.86 16.92 -7.12
N SER A 34 -5.81 16.21 -6.67
CA SER A 34 -5.10 16.50 -5.43
C SER A 34 -4.19 17.73 -5.53
N TYR A 35 -3.65 18.04 -6.71
CA TYR A 35 -2.61 19.05 -6.93
C TYR A 35 -3.00 20.43 -6.37
N ASP A 36 -4.21 20.91 -6.68
CA ASP A 36 -4.69 22.22 -6.22
C ASP A 36 -5.28 22.20 -4.80
N ARG A 37 -5.39 21.03 -4.16
CA ARG A 37 -6.15 20.83 -2.90
C ARG A 37 -5.29 20.39 -1.73
N VAL A 38 -4.22 19.65 -1.99
CA VAL A 38 -3.38 19.00 -0.99
C VAL A 38 -1.92 19.26 -1.32
N PRO A 39 -1.24 20.15 -0.56
CA PRO A 39 0.15 20.49 -0.87
C PRO A 39 1.14 19.32 -0.74
N TYR A 40 0.82 18.29 0.05
CA TYR A 40 1.62 17.07 0.14
C TYR A 40 0.71 15.84 0.16
N TYR A 41 0.73 15.10 -0.94
CA TYR A 41 -0.10 13.92 -1.15
C TYR A 41 0.75 12.69 -1.50
N GLY A 42 0.39 11.54 -0.94
CA GLY A 42 1.03 10.26 -1.20
C GLY A 42 0.04 9.22 -1.70
N THR A 43 0.46 8.42 -2.68
CA THR A 43 -0.31 7.27 -3.17
C THR A 43 0.28 6.00 -2.57
N ASN A 44 -0.57 5.20 -1.94
CA ASN A 44 -0.20 3.89 -1.43
C ASN A 44 -0.79 2.82 -2.36
N THR A 45 0.09 2.10 -3.03
CA THR A 45 -0.22 0.89 -3.81
C THR A 45 0.52 -0.29 -3.21
N PRO A 46 -0.05 -1.50 -3.19
CA PRO A 46 0.70 -2.72 -2.91
C PRO A 46 1.80 -2.90 -3.96
N ILE A 47 2.98 -3.34 -3.51
CA ILE A 47 4.12 -3.68 -4.37
C ILE A 47 4.65 -5.02 -3.88
N ASP A 48 4.25 -6.10 -4.55
CA ASP A 48 4.65 -7.46 -4.18
C ASP A 48 5.27 -8.21 -5.35
N GLU A 49 6.26 -9.03 -5.03
CA GLU A 49 6.94 -9.91 -5.96
C GLU A 49 7.15 -11.30 -5.36
N CYS A 50 6.84 -12.33 -6.14
CA CYS A 50 7.09 -13.73 -5.79
C CYS A 50 8.26 -14.26 -6.60
N TYR A 51 9.37 -14.57 -5.92
CA TYR A 51 10.59 -15.08 -6.58
C TYR A 51 10.47 -16.55 -7.01
N GLU A 52 9.46 -17.29 -6.54
CA GLU A 52 9.25 -18.68 -6.97
C GLU A 52 8.55 -18.80 -8.32
N CYS A 53 7.57 -17.93 -8.61
CA CYS A 53 6.74 -18.04 -9.82
C CYS A 53 6.76 -16.78 -10.70
N GLY A 54 7.55 -15.77 -10.33
CA GLY A 54 7.70 -14.50 -11.03
C GLY A 54 6.45 -13.61 -11.02
N PHE A 55 5.51 -13.86 -10.10
CA PHE A 55 4.31 -13.03 -9.99
C PHE A 55 4.66 -11.66 -9.41
N THR A 56 4.32 -10.60 -10.14
CA THR A 56 4.31 -9.22 -9.65
C THR A 56 2.86 -8.76 -9.56
N GLY A 57 2.47 -8.21 -8.42
CA GLY A 57 1.06 -7.89 -8.19
C GLY A 57 0.76 -7.59 -6.74
N GLU A 58 -0.48 -7.87 -6.35
CA GLU A 58 -0.88 -7.81 -4.96
C GLU A 58 -1.08 -9.21 -4.38
N PHE A 59 -0.48 -9.46 -3.22
CA PHE A 59 -0.60 -10.69 -2.48
C PHE A 59 -1.85 -10.69 -1.59
N GLU A 60 -2.38 -11.89 -1.33
CA GLU A 60 -3.50 -12.06 -0.41
C GLU A 60 -3.06 -11.85 1.04
N CYS A 61 -3.73 -10.92 1.73
CA CYS A 61 -3.46 -10.62 3.13
C CYS A 61 -4.30 -11.54 4.05
N THR A 62 -3.65 -12.50 4.69
CA THR A 62 -4.28 -13.47 5.60
C THR A 62 -4.03 -13.11 7.06
N SER A 63 -4.59 -13.88 8.01
CA SER A 63 -4.26 -13.75 9.43
C SER A 63 -2.83 -14.14 9.78
N LYS A 64 -2.14 -14.87 8.90
CA LYS A 64 -0.77 -15.38 9.13
C LYS A 64 0.29 -14.62 8.34
N GLY A 65 -0.08 -13.61 7.56
CA GLY A 65 0.84 -12.87 6.69
C GLY A 65 0.31 -12.80 5.26
N PHE A 66 1.22 -12.78 4.29
CA PHE A 66 0.93 -12.58 2.88
C PHE A 66 1.18 -13.85 2.07
N VAL A 67 0.30 -14.12 1.11
CA VAL A 67 0.37 -15.32 0.27
C VAL A 67 0.29 -14.92 -1.20
N CYS A 68 1.19 -15.47 -2.02
CA CYS A 68 1.17 -15.26 -3.46
C CYS A 68 -0.10 -15.91 -4.07
N PRO A 69 -0.97 -15.16 -4.78
CA PRO A 69 -2.22 -15.69 -5.32
C PRO A 69 -2.00 -16.66 -6.48
N LYS A 70 -0.84 -16.61 -7.14
CA LYS A 70 -0.53 -17.44 -8.32
C LYS A 70 -0.07 -18.86 -7.94
N CYS A 71 0.75 -19.00 -6.90
CA CYS A 71 1.37 -20.28 -6.53
C CYS A 71 1.23 -20.68 -5.06
N GLY A 72 0.64 -19.84 -4.20
CA GLY A 72 0.49 -20.11 -2.77
C GLY A 72 1.77 -19.92 -1.94
N ASN A 73 2.84 -19.39 -2.54
CA ASN A 73 4.09 -19.12 -1.82
C ASN A 73 3.87 -18.11 -0.69
N HIS A 74 4.40 -18.44 0.49
CA HIS A 74 4.36 -17.64 1.71
C HIS A 74 5.71 -17.68 2.46
N ASP A 75 6.77 -18.17 1.81
CA ASP A 75 8.13 -18.18 2.32
C ASP A 75 8.70 -16.75 2.27
N SER A 76 8.94 -16.16 3.43
CA SER A 76 9.45 -14.79 3.58
C SER A 76 10.82 -14.56 2.92
N THR A 77 11.58 -15.61 2.64
CA THR A 77 12.88 -15.50 1.94
C THR A 77 12.73 -15.46 0.42
N LYS A 78 11.55 -15.79 -0.10
CA LYS A 78 11.26 -15.92 -1.53
C LYS A 78 10.12 -15.02 -2.00
N VAL A 79 9.73 -14.06 -1.17
CA VAL A 79 8.75 -13.04 -1.50
C VAL A 79 9.28 -11.69 -1.08
N SER A 80 8.87 -10.63 -1.77
CA SER A 80 9.02 -9.26 -1.30
C SER A 80 7.64 -8.66 -1.20
N VAL A 81 7.27 -8.18 -0.01
CA VAL A 81 5.98 -7.52 0.22
C VAL A 81 6.29 -6.14 0.74
N THR A 82 5.95 -5.08 0.01
CA THR A 82 6.24 -3.71 0.46
C THR A 82 4.95 -2.95 0.73
N ARG A 83 4.83 -2.38 1.93
CA ARG A 83 3.66 -1.58 2.35
C ARG A 83 4.09 -0.31 3.05
N ARG A 84 3.32 0.77 2.90
CA ARG A 84 3.45 1.95 3.76
C ARG A 84 2.75 1.70 5.09
N VAL A 85 3.51 1.67 6.18
CA VAL A 85 3.03 1.26 7.51
C VAL A 85 2.51 2.47 8.29
N CYS A 86 3.41 3.39 8.64
CA CYS A 86 3.10 4.60 9.43
C CYS A 86 3.77 5.86 8.84
N GLY A 87 4.07 5.85 7.54
CA GLY A 87 4.76 6.93 6.84
C GLY A 87 5.94 6.45 6.00
N TYR A 88 6.63 5.39 6.44
CA TYR A 88 7.70 4.74 5.68
C TYR A 88 7.23 3.45 5.01
N LEU A 89 7.93 3.08 3.95
CA LEU A 89 7.83 1.75 3.36
C LEU A 89 8.50 0.74 4.30
N GLY A 90 7.84 -0.39 4.51
CA GLY A 90 8.38 -1.51 5.27
C GLY A 90 8.07 -2.82 4.56
N SER A 91 8.83 -3.84 4.94
CA SER A 91 8.73 -5.21 4.44
C SER A 91 8.07 -6.11 5.49
N PRO A 92 6.74 -6.31 5.46
CA PRO A 92 6.03 -7.10 6.46
C PRO A 92 6.38 -8.59 6.40
N ASP A 93 6.95 -9.06 5.29
CA ASP A 93 7.54 -10.39 5.15
C ASP A 93 8.76 -10.59 6.07
N ALA A 94 9.67 -9.60 6.14
CA ALA A 94 10.85 -9.66 6.99
C ALA A 94 10.57 -9.22 8.44
N ARG A 95 9.66 -8.25 8.62
CA ARG A 95 9.24 -7.77 9.95
C ARG A 95 7.71 -7.77 10.04
N PRO A 96 7.12 -8.89 10.48
CA PRO A 96 5.67 -9.03 10.55
C PRO A 96 4.98 -7.94 11.37
N PHE A 97 3.79 -7.58 10.92
CA PHE A 97 2.92 -6.69 11.68
C PHE A 97 2.50 -7.34 13.00
N ASN A 98 2.32 -6.51 14.03
CA ASN A 98 1.57 -6.95 15.20
C ASN A 98 0.10 -7.21 14.81
N ALA A 99 -0.62 -7.94 15.66
CA ALA A 99 -2.00 -8.34 15.37
C ALA A 99 -2.92 -7.14 15.03
N GLY A 100 -2.80 -6.03 15.77
CA GLY A 100 -3.63 -4.84 15.52
C GLY A 100 -3.36 -4.21 14.15
N LYS A 101 -2.09 -4.10 13.76
CA LYS A 101 -1.72 -3.55 12.45
C LYS A 101 -2.10 -4.49 11.31
N GLN A 102 -1.99 -5.80 11.50
CA GLN A 102 -2.46 -6.79 10.53
C GLN A 102 -3.97 -6.63 10.26
N GLU A 103 -4.76 -6.47 11.32
CA GLU A 103 -6.21 -6.25 11.19
C GLU A 103 -6.56 -4.89 10.58
N GLU A 104 -5.80 -3.84 10.86
CA GLU A 104 -5.97 -2.54 10.18
C GLU A 104 -5.73 -2.67 8.67
N VAL A 105 -4.62 -3.30 8.26
CA VAL A 105 -4.29 -3.46 6.83
C VAL A 105 -5.35 -4.30 6.10
N LYS A 106 -5.90 -5.34 6.73
CA LYS A 106 -7.00 -6.12 6.15
C LYS A 106 -8.28 -5.32 5.95
N ARG A 107 -8.59 -4.39 6.86
CA ARG A 107 -9.81 -3.57 6.83
C ARG A 107 -9.66 -2.29 6.02
N ARG A 108 -8.44 -2.00 5.55
CA ARG A 108 -8.13 -0.82 4.79
C ARG A 108 -8.90 -0.81 3.48
N VAL A 109 -9.73 0.21 3.30
CA VAL A 109 -10.47 0.43 2.06
C VAL A 109 -9.49 0.89 0.99
N LYS A 110 -9.53 0.22 -0.16
CA LYS A 110 -8.83 0.65 -1.37
C LYS A 110 -9.83 1.36 -2.25
N HIS A 111 -9.46 2.54 -2.72
CA HIS A 111 -10.28 3.35 -3.59
C HIS A 111 -9.90 3.07 -5.05
N LEU A 112 -10.88 3.21 -5.96
CA LEU A 112 -10.86 2.84 -7.40
C LEU A 112 -11.28 1.39 -7.71
#